data_AF-B4HC73-F1
#
_entry.id   AF-B4HC73-F1
#
_cell.length_a   1.000
_cell.length_b   1.000
_cell.length_c   1.000
_cell.angle_alpha   90.00
_cell.angle_beta   90.00
_cell.angle_gamma   90.00
#
_symmetry.space_group_name_H-M   'P 1'
#
loop_
_entity.id
_entity.type
_entity.pdbx_description
1 polymer ?
#
loop_
_entity_poly.entity_id
_entity_poly.type
_entity_poly.pdbx_seq_one_letter_code
_entity_poly.pdbx_strand_id
1 'polypeptide(L)'
;MADESQENDVPHQGLHAPTSEVGSASPPDHSDKYWRTLLEAQNRNFMELIKSMQASKNSEEKAKVVTLPKYNADAVGADSAAWCKTVYIIMAEDPLEGSALVMALSDSLEGGASQWLSQICYTGIKWPAFRDLFVQR
;
A
#
# COMPACT_ATOMS: atom_id res chain seq x y z
N MET A 1 -37.20 44.03 73.42
CA MET A 1 -37.10 44.06 71.95
C MET A 1 -35.63 43.89 71.62
N ALA A 2 -35.20 42.69 71.19
CA ALA A 2 -35.05 42.28 69.78
C ALA A 2 -33.83 43.00 69.15
N ASP A 3 -32.85 42.39 68.49
CA ASP A 3 -32.87 41.34 67.46
C ASP A 3 -31.37 41.06 67.11
N GLU A 4 -30.92 39.81 66.85
CA GLU A 4 -30.45 39.28 65.54
C GLU A 4 -29.48 40.19 64.73
N SER A 5 -28.42 39.79 64.01
CA SER A 5 -27.84 38.54 63.50
C SER A 5 -26.47 38.92 62.86
N GLN A 6 -25.39 38.15 63.06
CA GLN A 6 -24.73 37.28 62.06
C GLN A 6 -23.79 37.97 61.02
N GLU A 7 -22.54 37.51 60.96
CA GLU A 7 -21.89 36.84 59.80
C GLU A 7 -20.38 37.13 59.70
N ASN A 8 -19.60 36.05 59.61
CA ASN A 8 -18.17 36.02 59.29
C ASN A 8 -17.98 36.16 57.77
N ASP A 9 -16.93 36.86 57.32
CA ASP A 9 -16.08 36.45 56.16
C ASP A 9 -14.76 37.27 56.07
N VAL A 10 -13.78 36.73 55.34
CA VAL A 10 -12.30 36.85 55.47
C VAL A 10 -11.69 37.97 54.56
N PRO A 11 -10.36 38.29 54.55
CA PRO A 11 -9.39 37.51 53.75
C PRO A 11 -7.88 37.49 54.19
N HIS A 12 -7.24 36.36 53.79
CA HIS A 12 -5.89 36.14 53.22
C HIS A 12 -4.55 36.15 54.00
N GLN A 13 -4.01 34.92 54.10
CA GLN A 13 -2.71 34.40 53.59
C GLN A 13 -1.39 34.57 54.36
N GLY A 14 -0.77 33.42 54.65
CA GLY A 14 0.61 33.27 55.08
C GLY A 14 1.03 31.79 55.18
N LEU A 15 1.21 31.17 54.01
CA LEU A 15 1.75 29.83 53.69
C LEU A 15 2.42 29.01 54.83
N HIS A 16 1.76 27.91 55.23
CA HIS A 16 2.44 26.69 55.65
C HIS A 16 2.83 25.90 54.39
N ALA A 17 4.11 25.62 54.20
CA ALA A 17 4.55 24.61 53.24
C ALA A 17 4.71 23.27 53.99
N PRO A 18 3.83 22.27 53.77
CA PRO A 18 4.21 20.90 54.04
C PRO A 18 5.14 20.45 52.90
N THR A 19 6.41 20.20 53.21
CA THR A 19 7.33 19.53 52.29
C THR A 19 6.81 18.11 52.07
N SER A 20 6.14 17.90 50.93
CA SER A 20 5.79 16.57 50.45
C SER A 20 7.07 15.91 49.92
N GLU A 21 7.86 15.35 50.82
CA GLU A 21 8.88 14.38 50.48
C GLU A 21 8.15 13.07 50.15
N VAL A 22 7.70 12.92 48.90
CA VAL A 22 7.37 11.60 48.38
C VAL A 22 8.71 10.91 48.10
N GLY A 23 9.28 10.32 49.15
CA GLY A 23 10.29 9.29 49.01
C GLY A 23 9.73 8.24 48.05
N SER A 24 10.27 8.20 46.83
CA SER A 24 9.94 7.17 45.87
C SER A 24 10.50 5.87 46.43
N ALA A 25 9.68 5.13 47.18
CA ALA A 25 10.01 3.78 47.58
C ALA A 25 10.46 3.03 46.32
N SER A 26 11.66 2.45 46.35
CA SER A 26 12.16 1.66 45.24
C SER A 26 11.06 0.68 44.82
N PRO A 27 10.69 0.63 43.53
CA PRO A 27 9.63 -0.27 43.11
C PRO A 27 10.05 -1.70 43.50
N PRO A 28 9.15 -2.53 44.04
CA PRO A 28 9.46 -3.94 44.16
C PRO A 28 9.86 -4.44 42.77
N ASP A 29 10.96 -5.19 42.65
CA ASP A 29 11.50 -5.77 41.41
C ASP A 29 10.40 -6.44 40.53
N HIS A 30 9.32 -6.88 41.16
CA HIS A 30 8.10 -7.37 40.51
C HIS A 30 7.40 -6.34 39.60
N SER A 31 7.34 -5.07 40.00
CA SER A 31 6.71 -3.99 39.23
C SER A 31 7.54 -3.60 38.00
N ASP A 32 8.87 -3.59 38.13
CA ASP A 32 9.81 -3.37 37.02
C ASP A 32 9.71 -4.47 35.96
N LYS A 33 9.58 -5.73 36.39
CA LYS A 33 9.35 -6.88 35.50
C LYS A 33 7.97 -6.82 34.85
N TYR A 34 6.95 -6.41 35.60
CA TYR A 34 5.60 -6.21 35.08
C TYR A 34 5.56 -5.12 34.00
N TRP A 35 6.16 -3.95 34.25
CA TRP A 35 6.25 -2.86 33.27
C TRP A 35 7.03 -3.26 32.01
N ARG A 36 8.14 -4.00 32.16
CA ARG A 36 8.88 -4.56 31.03
C ARG A 36 8.01 -5.51 30.21
N THR A 37 7.30 -6.42 30.86
CA THR A 37 6.42 -7.38 30.18
C THR A 37 5.30 -6.68 29.42
N LEU A 38 4.71 -5.63 30.03
CA LEU A 38 3.65 -4.84 29.42
C LEU A 38 4.16 -4.07 28.19
N LEU A 39 5.35 -3.48 28.28
CA LEU A 39 5.99 -2.75 27.18
C LEU A 39 6.35 -3.68 26.02
N GLU A 40 6.86 -4.88 26.31
CA GLU A 40 7.12 -5.91 25.30
C GLU A 40 5.84 -6.40 24.61
N ALA A 41 4.75 -6.55 25.37
CA ALA A 41 3.44 -6.89 24.80
C ALA A 41 2.93 -5.78 23.87
N GLN A 42 3.05 -4.51 24.28
CA GLN A 42 2.67 -3.37 23.45
C GLN A 42 3.54 -3.27 22.18
N ASN A 43 4.85 -3.44 22.30
CA ASN A 43 5.77 -3.43 21.16
C ASN A 43 5.46 -4.54 20.15
N ARG A 44 5.07 -5.73 20.63
CA ARG A 44 4.60 -6.83 19.76
C ARG A 44 3.33 -6.45 19.01
N ASN A 45 2.33 -5.92 19.71
CA ASN A 45 1.09 -5.46 19.07
C ASN A 45 1.35 -4.36 18.03
N PHE A 46 2.28 -3.43 18.32
CA PHE A 46 2.65 -2.38 17.38
C PHE A 46 3.36 -2.93 16.13
N MET A 47 4.27 -3.89 16.31
CA MET A 47 4.93 -4.59 15.20
C MET A 47 3.93 -5.37 14.33
N GLU A 48 2.93 -6.01 14.95
CA GLU A 48 1.85 -6.68 14.21
C GLU A 48 0.97 -5.70 13.42
N LEU A 49 0.68 -4.52 14.00
CA LEU A 49 -0.02 -3.45 13.29
C LEU A 49 0.79 -2.94 12.08
N ILE A 50 2.10 -2.71 12.25
CA ILE A 50 2.95 -2.31 11.13
C ILE A 50 2.96 -3.39 10.04
N LYS A 51 3.09 -4.67 10.42
CA LYS A 51 3.06 -5.78 9.48
C LYS A 51 1.72 -5.88 8.75
N SER A 52 0.59 -5.67 9.42
CA SER A 52 -0.74 -5.71 8.79
C SER A 52 -0.96 -4.51 7.86
N MET A 53 -0.47 -3.33 8.22
CA MET A 53 -0.50 -2.14 7.35
C MET A 53 0.43 -2.28 6.14
N GLN A 54 1.56 -2.96 6.27
CA GLN A 54 2.44 -3.28 5.13
C GLN A 54 1.83 -4.37 4.25
N ALA A 55 1.21 -5.39 4.85
CA ALA A 55 0.49 -6.43 4.11
C ALA A 55 -0.71 -5.86 3.34
N SER A 56 -1.42 -4.87 3.89
CA SER A 56 -2.50 -4.19 3.15
C SER A 56 -1.97 -3.36 1.97
N LYS A 57 -0.81 -2.71 2.12
CA LYS A 57 -0.12 -2.01 1.02
C LYS A 57 0.36 -2.96 -0.07
N ASN A 58 0.86 -4.14 0.29
CA ASN A 58 1.23 -5.19 -0.68
C ASN A 58 0.00 -5.88 -1.31
N SER A 59 -1.17 -5.83 -0.68
CA SER A 59 -2.43 -6.32 -1.28
C SER A 59 -3.06 -5.26 -2.21
N GLU A 60 -2.76 -3.98 -1.99
CA GLU A 60 -3.09 -2.85 -2.87
C GLU A 60 -2.05 -2.60 -3.98
N GLU A 61 -0.95 -3.35 -4.01
CA GLU A 61 -0.35 -3.75 -5.28
C GLU A 61 -1.33 -4.69 -5.99
N LYS A 62 -2.48 -4.13 -6.41
CA LYS A 62 -3.15 -4.59 -7.62
C LYS A 62 -2.02 -4.80 -8.62
N ALA A 63 -1.73 -6.04 -8.96
CA ALA A 63 -0.78 -6.43 -10.00
C ALA A 63 -0.86 -5.34 -11.06
N LYS A 64 0.21 -4.53 -11.17
CA LYS A 64 0.20 -3.29 -11.94
C LYS A 64 -0.23 -3.69 -13.34
N VAL A 65 -1.50 -3.51 -13.68
CA VAL A 65 -2.04 -4.07 -14.92
C VAL A 65 -1.46 -3.21 -16.01
N VAL A 66 -0.37 -3.69 -16.62
CA VAL A 66 0.26 -3.03 -17.75
C VAL A 66 -0.76 -3.01 -18.88
N THR A 67 -1.31 -1.83 -19.15
CA THR A 67 -2.28 -1.62 -20.21
C THR A 67 -1.55 -1.30 -21.50
N LEU A 68 -1.82 -2.10 -22.53
CA LEU A 68 -1.27 -1.88 -23.86
C LEU A 68 -2.24 -1.04 -24.70
N PRO A 69 -1.73 -0.19 -25.61
CA PRO A 69 -2.56 0.59 -26.51
C PRO A 69 -3.36 -0.34 -27.43
N LYS A 70 -4.60 0.04 -27.73
CA LYS A 70 -5.44 -0.73 -28.67
C LYS A 70 -4.85 -0.70 -30.07
N TYR A 71 -4.89 -1.85 -30.75
CA TYR A 71 -4.49 -1.99 -32.15
C TYR A 71 -5.57 -2.72 -32.93
N ASN A 72 -6.00 -2.08 -34.01
CA ASN A 72 -6.93 -2.66 -34.95
C ASN A 72 -6.26 -2.75 -36.32
N ALA A 73 -6.02 -3.97 -36.81
CA ALA A 73 -5.40 -4.20 -38.12
C ALA A 73 -6.30 -3.75 -39.29
N ASP A 74 -7.61 -3.67 -39.07
CA ASP A 74 -8.59 -3.32 -40.11
C ASP A 74 -8.79 -1.80 -40.21
N ALA A 75 -8.14 -1.01 -39.35
CA ALA A 75 -8.20 0.45 -39.38
C ALA A 75 -7.33 1.03 -40.50
N VAL A 76 -7.84 2.07 -41.17
CA VAL A 76 -7.10 2.79 -42.22
C VAL A 76 -5.87 3.47 -41.61
N GLY A 77 -4.68 3.10 -42.08
CA GLY A 77 -3.42 3.63 -41.59
C GLY A 77 -2.87 2.93 -40.33
N ALA A 78 -3.36 1.72 -40.01
CA ALA A 78 -2.78 0.90 -38.96
C ALA A 78 -1.31 0.57 -39.26
N ASP A 79 -0.40 1.04 -38.40
CA ASP A 79 1.02 0.77 -38.48
C ASP A 79 1.43 -0.18 -37.34
N SER A 80 1.64 -1.45 -37.69
CA SER A 80 2.06 -2.51 -36.77
C SER A 80 3.43 -2.21 -36.14
N ALA A 81 4.36 -1.63 -36.91
CA ALA A 81 5.70 -1.30 -36.44
C ALA A 81 5.69 -0.12 -35.45
N ALA A 82 4.88 0.91 -35.71
CA ALA A 82 4.69 2.01 -34.78
C ALA A 82 4.04 1.53 -33.47
N TRP A 83 3.03 0.67 -33.56
CA TRP A 83 2.39 0.10 -32.39
C TRP A 83 3.36 -0.75 -31.55
N CYS A 84 4.15 -1.62 -32.19
CA CYS A 84 5.17 -2.42 -31.50
C CYS A 84 6.21 -1.56 -30.77
N LYS A 85 6.60 -0.41 -31.32
CA LYS A 85 7.52 0.53 -30.64
C LYS A 85 6.89 1.08 -29.37
N THR A 86 5.63 1.49 -29.43
CA THR A 86 4.90 2.01 -28.26
C THR A 86 4.77 0.95 -27.17
N VAL A 87 4.40 -0.28 -27.53
CA VAL A 87 4.34 -1.40 -26.58
C VAL A 87 5.69 -1.71 -25.97
N TYR A 88 6.77 -1.67 -26.76
CA TYR A 88 8.13 -1.85 -26.25
C TYR A 88 8.50 -0.81 -25.20
N ILE A 89 8.11 0.46 -25.39
CA ILE A 89 8.35 1.53 -24.40
C ILE A 89 7.55 1.26 -23.12
N ILE A 90 6.29 0.86 -23.23
CA ILE A 90 5.43 0.56 -22.07
C ILE A 90 5.97 -0.62 -21.26
N MET A 91 6.45 -1.67 -21.95
CA MET A 91 7.00 -2.87 -21.33
C MET A 91 8.47 -2.72 -20.91
N ALA A 92 9.09 -1.53 -21.08
CA ALA A 92 10.49 -1.32 -20.72
C ALA A 92 10.71 -1.31 -19.20
N GLU A 93 9.74 -0.81 -18.44
CA GLU A 93 9.81 -0.76 -16.97
C GLU A 93 9.29 -2.04 -16.32
N ASP A 94 8.25 -2.64 -16.91
CA ASP A 94 7.60 -3.85 -16.40
C ASP A 94 7.35 -4.85 -17.55
N PRO A 95 8.32 -5.74 -17.83
CA PRO A 95 8.23 -6.68 -18.93
C PRO A 95 7.23 -7.80 -18.63
N LEU A 96 6.19 -7.89 -19.45
CA LEU A 96 5.22 -8.99 -19.41
C LEU A 96 5.77 -10.24 -20.11
N GLU A 97 5.52 -11.39 -19.51
CA GLU A 97 5.87 -12.70 -20.06
C GLU A 97 4.71 -13.70 -19.91
N GLY A 98 4.72 -14.74 -20.74
CA GLY A 98 3.79 -15.87 -20.62
C GLY A 98 2.33 -15.45 -20.66
N SER A 99 1.54 -15.89 -19.67
CA SER A 99 0.09 -15.63 -19.62
C SER A 99 -0.26 -14.15 -19.45
N ALA A 100 0.53 -13.39 -18.68
CA ALA A 100 0.29 -11.96 -18.48
C ALA A 100 0.45 -11.19 -19.80
N LEU A 101 1.45 -11.56 -20.61
CA LEU A 101 1.62 -11.02 -21.95
C LEU A 101 0.45 -11.38 -22.85
N VAL A 102 0.04 -12.65 -22.88
CA VAL A 102 -1.08 -13.10 -23.73
C VAL A 102 -2.39 -12.39 -23.37
N MET A 103 -2.67 -12.18 -22.08
CA MET A 103 -3.83 -11.43 -21.62
C MET A 103 -3.78 -9.97 -22.08
N ALA A 104 -2.67 -9.28 -21.85
CA ALA A 104 -2.49 -7.90 -22.28
C ALA A 104 -2.61 -7.74 -23.82
N LEU A 105 -2.07 -8.71 -24.58
CA LEU A 105 -2.19 -8.74 -26.02
C LEU A 105 -3.63 -8.96 -26.46
N SER A 106 -4.34 -9.89 -25.83
CA SER A 106 -5.74 -10.20 -26.14
C SER A 106 -6.66 -9.00 -25.90
N ASP A 107 -6.39 -8.24 -24.84
CA ASP A 107 -7.11 -7.00 -24.56
C ASP A 107 -6.74 -5.88 -25.53
N SER A 108 -5.50 -5.84 -26.02
CA SER A 108 -5.00 -4.76 -26.88
C SER A 108 -5.34 -4.94 -28.36
N LEU A 109 -5.35 -6.18 -28.86
CA LEU A 109 -5.55 -6.47 -30.27
C LEU A 109 -7.04 -6.63 -30.59
N GLU A 110 -7.48 -5.99 -31.66
CA GLU A 110 -8.87 -5.97 -32.10
C GLU A 110 -9.02 -6.49 -33.53
N GLY A 111 -10.25 -6.89 -33.89
CA GLY A 111 -10.59 -7.34 -35.23
C GLY A 111 -9.75 -8.53 -35.70
N GLY A 112 -9.25 -8.45 -36.93
CA GLY A 112 -8.39 -9.47 -37.52
C GLY A 112 -7.10 -9.72 -36.71
N ALA A 113 -6.64 -8.79 -35.86
CA ALA A 113 -5.46 -9.00 -35.03
C ALA A 113 -5.68 -9.90 -33.83
N SER A 114 -6.83 -9.80 -33.20
CA SER A 114 -7.21 -10.70 -32.11
C SER A 114 -7.36 -12.14 -32.59
N GLN A 115 -7.99 -12.33 -33.77
CA GLN A 115 -8.16 -13.66 -34.37
C GLN A 115 -6.82 -14.32 -34.72
N TRP A 116 -5.88 -13.54 -35.28
CA TRP A 116 -4.54 -14.03 -35.59
C TRP A 116 -3.76 -14.39 -34.33
N LEU A 117 -3.89 -13.59 -33.26
CA LEU A 117 -3.25 -13.87 -31.97
C LEU A 117 -3.62 -15.27 -31.47
N SER A 118 -4.89 -15.66 -31.53
CA SER A 118 -5.34 -16.99 -31.08
C SER A 118 -4.69 -18.16 -31.85
N GLN A 119 -4.18 -17.93 -33.06
CA GLN A 119 -3.54 -18.97 -33.88
C GLN A 119 -2.04 -19.13 -33.61
N ILE A 120 -1.39 -18.05 -33.17
CA ILE A 120 0.07 -18.00 -32.98
C ILE A 120 0.51 -18.06 -31.51
N CYS A 121 -0.42 -17.89 -30.58
CA CYS A 121 -0.14 -17.97 -29.15
C CYS A 121 0.27 -19.37 -28.70
N TYR A 122 1.30 -19.44 -27.87
CA TYR A 122 1.73 -20.65 -27.19
C TYR A 122 2.20 -20.33 -25.77
N THR A 123 2.32 -21.36 -24.94
CA THR A 123 2.71 -21.22 -23.53
C THR A 123 4.14 -20.70 -23.42
N GLY A 124 4.36 -19.66 -22.62
CA GLY A 124 5.69 -19.08 -22.43
C GLY A 124 6.19 -18.22 -23.59
N ILE A 125 5.30 -17.77 -24.49
CA ILE A 125 5.64 -16.79 -25.52
C ILE A 125 6.28 -15.54 -24.89
N LYS A 126 7.36 -15.06 -25.50
CA LYS A 126 8.07 -13.84 -25.11
C LYS A 126 7.79 -12.71 -26.09
N TRP A 127 7.86 -11.47 -25.60
CA TRP A 127 7.62 -10.28 -26.40
C TRP A 127 8.44 -10.20 -27.71
N PRO A 128 9.76 -10.50 -27.73
CA PRO A 128 10.53 -10.43 -28.98
C PRO A 128 10.05 -11.43 -30.03
N ALA A 129 9.72 -12.66 -29.63
CA ALA A 129 9.22 -13.69 -30.53
C ALA A 129 7.83 -13.31 -31.08
N PHE A 130 6.96 -12.77 -30.23
CA PHE A 130 5.67 -12.24 -30.66
C PHE A 130 5.84 -11.10 -31.67
N ARG A 131 6.69 -10.11 -31.37
CA ARG A 131 6.95 -8.96 -32.24
C ARG A 131 7.42 -9.41 -33.62
N ASP A 132 8.35 -10.37 -33.68
CA ASP A 132 8.91 -10.83 -34.95
C ASP A 132 7.83 -11.51 -35.82
N LEU A 133 6.91 -12.26 -35.22
CA LEU A 133 5.75 -12.83 -35.91
C LEU A 133 4.74 -11.74 -36.33
N PHE A 134 4.55 -10.72 -35.49
CA PHE A 134 3.55 -9.67 -35.69
C PHE A 134 3.94 -8.69 -36.80
N VAL A 135 5.23 -8.37 -36.95
CA VAL A 135 5.73 -7.48 -38.01
C VAL A 135 5.82 -8.18 -39.37
N GLN A 136 5.93 -9.52 -39.39
CA GLN A 136 5.95 -10.31 -40.63
C GLN A 136 4.58 -10.48 -41.28
N ARG A 137 3.52 -10.10 -40.57
CA ARG A 137 2.14 -10.15 -41.03
C ARG A 137 1.78 -8.91 -41.85
#